data_AF-A0A7W8LE13-F1
#
_entry.id   AF-A0A7W8LE13-F1
#
_cell.length_a   1.000
_cell.length_b   1.000
_cell.length_c   1.000
_cell.angle_alpha   90.00
_cell.angle_beta   90.00
_cell.angle_gamma   90.00
#
_symmetry.space_group_name_H-M   'P 1'
#
loop_
_entity.id
_entity.type
_entity.pdbx_description
1 polymer ?
#
loop_
_entity_poly.entity_id
_entity_poly.type
_entity_poly.pdbx_seq_one_letter_code
_entity_poly.pdbx_strand_id
1 'polypeptide(L)'
;MATTSPMPASPMPASLNGRRPRDNVGFELGLFMGRLSRKRAILMEPRGEGVQLPSDMAGVTTIRYVYGEKNDTEAKFGPAATAFRKHIISLGTIS
;
A
#
# COMPACT_ATOMS: atom_id res chain seq x y z
N MET A 1 -27.11 -43.09 -5.17
CA MET A 1 -26.09 -42.44 -6.01
C MET A 1 -26.21 -40.93 -5.80
N ALA A 2 -25.32 -40.33 -5.02
CA ALA A 2 -25.21 -38.87 -4.92
C ALA A 2 -24.00 -38.44 -5.75
N THR A 3 -24.23 -37.62 -6.76
CA THR A 3 -23.18 -37.09 -7.63
C THR A 3 -22.48 -35.93 -6.91
N THR A 4 -21.19 -36.08 -6.61
CA THR A 4 -20.35 -34.98 -6.10
C THR A 4 -19.70 -34.28 -7.29
N SER A 5 -20.25 -33.13 -7.69
CA SER A 5 -19.58 -32.25 -8.67
C SER A 5 -18.35 -31.60 -8.02
N PRO A 6 -17.19 -31.52 -8.69
CA PRO A 6 -16.01 -30.88 -8.13
C PRO A 6 -16.21 -29.35 -8.05
N MET A 7 -15.81 -28.75 -6.93
CA MET A 7 -15.72 -27.27 -6.82
C MET A 7 -14.72 -26.74 -7.85
N PRO A 8 -15.00 -25.60 -8.52
CA PRO A 8 -14.03 -24.95 -9.36
C PRO A 8 -12.84 -24.49 -8.51
N ALA A 9 -11.62 -24.78 -8.97
CA ALA A 9 -10.41 -24.25 -8.37
C ALA A 9 -10.47 -22.72 -8.36
N SER A 10 -10.44 -22.12 -7.17
CA SER A 10 -10.26 -20.68 -7.02
C SER A 10 -9.04 -20.24 -7.84
N PRO A 11 -9.11 -19.16 -8.63
CA PRO A 11 -7.96 -18.70 -9.38
C PRO A 11 -6.83 -18.38 -8.41
N MET A 12 -5.67 -19.01 -8.64
CA MET A 12 -4.41 -18.62 -8.00
C MET A 12 -4.23 -17.11 -8.15
N PRO A 13 -3.87 -16.36 -7.10
CA PRO A 13 -3.55 -14.94 -7.26
C PRO A 13 -2.44 -14.83 -8.30
N ALA A 14 -2.67 -14.00 -9.32
CA ALA A 14 -1.68 -13.66 -10.34
C ALA A 14 -0.34 -13.39 -9.66
N SER A 15 0.75 -13.95 -10.20
CA SER A 15 2.09 -13.73 -9.65
C SER A 15 2.28 -12.24 -9.41
N LEU A 16 2.66 -11.84 -8.19
CA LEU A 16 2.88 -10.45 -7.82
C LEU A 16 4.05 -9.89 -8.66
N ASN A 17 3.77 -9.48 -9.90
CA ASN A 17 4.62 -8.60 -10.69
C ASN A 17 4.47 -7.20 -10.09
N GLY A 18 4.86 -7.07 -8.83
CA GLY A 18 4.79 -5.83 -8.10
C GLY A 18 5.67 -4.81 -8.81
N ARG A 19 5.14 -3.61 -9.05
CA ARG A 19 5.88 -2.57 -9.73
C ARG A 19 7.05 -2.15 -8.85
N ARG A 20 8.26 -2.18 -9.40
CA ARG A 20 9.42 -1.64 -8.69
C ARG A 20 9.27 -0.12 -8.60
N PRO A 21 9.35 0.46 -7.40
CA PRO A 21 9.36 1.89 -7.26
C PRO A 21 10.64 2.44 -7.90
N ARG A 22 10.62 3.73 -8.26
CA ARG A 22 11.84 4.42 -8.70
C ARG A 22 12.87 4.43 -7.57
N ASP A 23 14.15 4.43 -7.91
CA ASP A 23 15.24 4.38 -6.93
C ASP A 23 15.15 5.52 -5.90
N ASN A 24 14.80 6.73 -6.34
CA ASN A 24 14.61 7.89 -5.45
C ASN A 24 13.54 7.65 -4.38
N VAL A 25 12.46 6.92 -4.71
CA VAL A 25 11.39 6.63 -3.74
C VAL A 25 11.91 5.73 -2.63
N GLY A 26 12.76 4.74 -2.98
CA GLY A 26 13.44 3.93 -1.98
C GLY A 26 14.39 4.75 -1.11
N PHE A 27 15.22 5.59 -1.74
CA PHE A 27 16.18 6.45 -1.04
C PHE A 27 15.48 7.41 -0.05
N GLU A 28 14.48 8.16 -0.52
CA GLU A 28 13.71 9.11 0.29
C GLU A 28 12.98 8.40 1.43
N LEU A 29 12.38 7.23 1.17
CA LEU A 29 11.72 6.44 2.20
C LEU A 29 12.68 6.00 3.30
N GLY A 30 13.90 5.58 2.93
CA GLY A 30 14.96 5.27 3.89
C GLY A 30 15.35 6.49 4.75
N LEU A 31 15.46 7.67 4.13
CA LEU A 31 15.78 8.92 4.81
C LEU A 31 14.67 9.32 5.79
N PHE A 32 13.40 9.17 5.40
CA PHE A 32 12.25 9.41 6.28
C PHE A 32 12.18 8.41 7.43
N MET A 33 12.49 7.14 7.20
CA MET A 33 12.58 6.14 8.26
C MET A 33 13.66 6.50 9.29
N GLY A 34 14.80 7.05 8.85
CA GLY A 34 15.85 7.53 9.74
C GLY A 34 15.43 8.74 10.58
N ARG A 35 14.72 9.71 9.99
CA ARG A 35 14.34 10.95 10.69
C ARG A 35 13.05 10.85 11.51
N LEU A 36 12.07 10.09 11.04
CA LEU A 36 10.71 10.04 11.59
C LEU A 36 10.39 8.71 12.28
N SER A 37 11.25 7.70 12.18
CA SER A 37 10.99 6.29 12.50
C SER A 37 10.13 5.55 11.48
N ARG A 38 10.29 4.22 11.44
CA ARG A 38 9.57 3.30 10.53
C ARG A 38 8.04 3.40 10.62
N LYS A 39 7.48 3.73 11.79
CA LYS A 39 6.01 3.86 11.96
C LYS A 39 5.45 5.14 11.34
N ARG A 40 6.27 6.20 11.19
CA ARG A 40 5.86 7.50 10.64
C ARG A 40 6.22 7.66 9.16
N ALA A 41 7.16 6.86 8.65
CA ALA A 41 7.45 6.77 7.22
C ALA A 41 6.34 5.95 6.54
N ILE A 42 5.54 6.62 5.70
CA ILE A 42 4.35 6.05 5.06
C ILE A 42 4.59 6.02 3.56
N LEU A 43 4.41 4.85 2.95
CA LEU A 43 4.38 4.70 1.50
C LEU A 43 2.93 4.62 1.02
N MET A 44 2.54 5.48 0.08
CA MET A 44 1.24 5.36 -0.57
C MET A 44 1.38 4.60 -1.89
N GLU A 45 0.57 3.57 -2.09
CA GLU A 45 0.61 2.73 -3.30
C GLU A 45 -0.77 2.57 -3.96
N PRO A 46 -0.85 2.47 -5.29
CA PRO A 46 -2.05 2.01 -5.98
C PRO A 46 -2.60 0.70 -5.44
N ARG A 47 -3.91 0.63 -5.26
CA ARG A 47 -4.58 -0.63 -4.93
C ARG A 47 -4.51 -1.59 -6.10
N GLY A 48 -3.98 -2.79 -5.87
CA GLY A 48 -3.98 -3.89 -6.83
C GLY A 48 -2.72 -3.98 -7.71
N GLU A 49 -1.87 -2.96 -7.73
CA GLU A 49 -0.61 -3.01 -8.49
C GLU A 49 0.56 -3.59 -7.68
N GLY A 50 0.51 -3.50 -6.34
CA GLY A 50 1.52 -4.03 -5.41
C GLY A 50 2.93 -3.44 -5.62
N VAL A 51 3.52 -2.83 -4.61
CA VAL A 51 4.90 -2.32 -4.74
C VAL A 51 5.90 -3.37 -4.26
N GLN A 52 6.88 -3.69 -5.11
CA GLN A 52 7.99 -4.55 -4.72
C GLN A 52 9.07 -3.71 -4.02
N LEU A 53 9.05 -3.73 -2.68
CA LEU A 53 10.04 -3.03 -1.86
C LEU A 53 11.26 -3.92 -1.55
N PRO A 54 12.46 -3.31 -1.37
CA PRO A 54 13.61 -3.99 -0.79
C PRO A 54 13.29 -4.57 0.60
N SER A 55 13.93 -5.69 0.96
CA SER A 55 13.73 -6.35 2.26
C SER A 55 14.05 -5.45 3.45
N ASP A 56 14.98 -4.49 3.30
CA ASP A 56 15.33 -3.52 4.34
C ASP A 56 14.17 -2.56 4.69
N MET A 57 13.21 -2.44 3.77
CA MET A 57 11.99 -1.65 3.93
C MET A 57 10.78 -2.50 4.34
N ALA A 58 10.98 -3.80 4.63
CA ALA A 58 9.92 -4.66 5.12
C ALA A 58 9.32 -4.09 6.42
N GLY A 59 7.98 -4.07 6.48
CA GLY A 59 7.24 -3.54 7.62
C GLY A 59 7.14 -2.02 7.68
N VAL A 60 7.48 -1.31 6.60
CA VAL A 60 7.08 0.10 6.44
C VAL A 60 5.55 0.22 6.38
N THR A 61 5.02 1.35 6.86
CA THR A 61 3.56 1.57 6.81
C THR A 61 3.14 1.86 5.36
N THR A 62 2.26 1.04 4.79
CA THR A 62 1.73 1.26 3.44
C THR A 62 0.25 1.63 3.46
N ILE A 63 -0.15 2.66 2.74
CA ILE A 63 -1.56 3.04 2.56
C ILE A 63 -1.93 2.90 1.09
N ARG A 64 -2.94 2.08 0.82
CA ARG A 64 -3.42 1.84 -0.55
C ARG A 64 -4.43 2.89 -0.97
N TYR A 65 -4.28 3.42 -2.18
CA TYR A 65 -5.22 4.38 -2.76
C TYR A 65 -5.83 3.86 -4.06
N VAL A 66 -7.04 4.34 -4.37
CA VAL A 66 -7.69 4.13 -5.67
C VAL A 66 -7.63 5.46 -6.42
N TYR A 67 -7.28 5.39 -7.70
CA TYR A 67 -7.22 6.53 -8.61
C TYR A 67 -7.82 6.13 -9.95
N GLY A 68 -8.22 7.09 -10.77
CA GLY A 68 -8.93 6.82 -12.04
C GLY A 68 -9.39 8.12 -12.68
N GLU A 69 -10.51 8.09 -13.40
CA GLU A 69 -11.02 9.28 -14.10
C GLU A 69 -11.21 10.51 -13.19
N LYS A 70 -10.94 11.69 -13.76
CA LYS A 70 -10.86 12.97 -13.04
C LYS A 70 -12.10 13.28 -12.20
N ASN A 71 -13.29 12.92 -12.68
CA ASN A 71 -14.55 13.31 -12.06
C ASN A 71 -14.82 12.62 -10.70
N ASP A 72 -14.10 11.53 -10.39
CA ASP A 72 -14.28 10.78 -9.14
C ASP A 72 -13.01 10.70 -8.29
N THR A 73 -11.97 11.46 -8.64
CA THR A 73 -10.65 11.29 -8.00
C THR A 73 -10.73 11.50 -6.49
N GLU A 74 -11.46 12.53 -6.05
CA GLU A 74 -11.66 12.83 -4.63
C GLU A 74 -12.41 11.70 -3.90
N ALA A 75 -13.51 11.21 -4.47
CA ALA A 75 -14.29 10.12 -3.88
C ALA A 75 -13.48 8.82 -3.78
N LYS A 76 -12.65 8.52 -4.80
CA LYS A 76 -11.79 7.33 -4.84
C LYS A 76 -10.59 7.44 -3.88
N PHE A 77 -10.03 8.63 -3.72
CA PHE A 77 -8.85 8.86 -2.87
C PHE A 77 -9.21 9.14 -1.40
N GLY A 78 -10.41 9.65 -1.12
CA GLY A 78 -10.89 10.04 0.21
C GLY A 78 -10.66 9.00 1.31
N PRO A 79 -10.92 7.69 1.07
CA PRO A 79 -10.62 6.65 2.05
C PRO A 79 -9.12 6.56 2.41
N ALA A 80 -8.22 6.73 1.44
CA ALA A 80 -6.77 6.70 1.66
C ALA A 80 -6.31 7.95 2.44
N ALA A 81 -6.83 9.13 2.10
CA ALA A 81 -6.58 10.36 2.84
C ALA A 81 -7.05 10.28 4.30
N THR A 82 -8.22 9.65 4.52
CA THR A 82 -8.76 9.41 5.86
C THR A 82 -7.87 8.45 6.67
N ALA A 83 -7.41 7.36 6.07
CA ALA A 83 -6.49 6.42 6.71
C ALA A 83 -5.15 7.10 7.06
N PHE A 84 -4.61 7.88 6.13
CA PHE A 84 -3.38 8.67 6.33
C PHE A 84 -3.52 9.63 7.51
N ARG A 85 -4.61 10.42 7.54
CA ARG A 85 -4.90 11.34 8.64
C ARG A 85 -5.02 10.63 9.98
N LYS A 86 -5.78 9.52 10.05
CA LYS A 86 -5.95 8.74 11.28
C LYS A 86 -4.62 8.20 11.81
N HIS A 87 -3.76 7.73 10.91
CA HIS A 87 -2.44 7.20 11.27
C HIS A 87 -1.50 8.28 11.81
N ILE A 88 -1.49 9.48 11.20
CA ILE A 88 -0.69 10.59 11.72
C ILE A 88 -1.18 11.00 13.11
N ILE A 89 -2.50 11.16 13.27
CA ILE A 89 -3.10 11.56 14.55
C ILE A 89 -2.80 10.54 15.66
N SER A 90 -2.85 9.25 15.37
CA SER A 90 -2.60 8.20 16.37
C SER A 90 -1.16 8.21 16.90
N LEU A 91 -0.21 8.72 16.13
CA LEU A 91 1.20 8.83 16.53
C LEU A 91 1.52 10.18 17.21
N GLY A 92 0.66 11.19 17.10
CA GLY A 92 0.88 12.50 17.69
C GLY A 92 2.05 13.29 17.06
N THR A 93 2.48 14.36 17.71
CA THR A 93 3.57 15.23 17.23
C THR A 93 4.95 14.57 17.41
N ILE A 94 5.95 15.12 16.71
CA ILE A 94 7.35 14.75 16.90
C ILE A 94 7.93 15.75 17.91
N SER A 95 8.32 15.25 19.08
CA SER A 95 9.09 16.01 20.08
C SER A 95 10.57 16.02 19.76
#